data_AF-A0A4Y7U6T9-F1
#
_entry.id   AF-A0A4Y7U6T9-F1
#
_cell.length_a   1.000
_cell.length_b   1.000
_cell.length_c   1.000
_cell.angle_alpha   90.00
_cell.angle_beta   90.00
_cell.angle_gamma   90.00
#
_symmetry.space_group_name_H-M   'P 1'
#
loop_
_entity.id
_entity.type
_entity.pdbx_description
1 polymer ?
#
loop_
_entity_poly.entity_id
_entity_poly.type
_entity_poly.pdbx_seq_one_letter_code
_entity_poly.pdbx_strand_id
1 'polypeptide(L)'
;MTSVITGDLIDSRKQKSKDWVEGLKKILSSFGDSPLEWEIYRGDEFQIEIKNPEDALLSAILIKAHLKAIKLDARMGIGFGDKTHEAEKISESNGTAFINSGEVFETLKKQK
;
A
#
# COMPACT_ATOMS: atom_id res chain seq x y z
N MET A 1 -12.09 11.21 8.61
CA MET A 1 -11.80 10.70 7.26
C MET A 1 -10.31 10.66 7.00
N THR A 2 -9.83 9.54 6.45
CA THR A 2 -8.47 9.17 6.10
C THR A 2 -8.49 8.46 4.73
N SER A 3 -7.35 7.95 4.28
CA SER A 3 -7.28 7.07 3.11
C SER A 3 -6.30 5.93 3.31
N VAL A 4 -6.57 4.80 2.65
CA VAL A 4 -5.73 3.60 2.71
C VAL A 4 -5.36 3.18 1.30
N ILE A 5 -4.08 2.90 1.09
CA ILE A 5 -3.58 2.30 -0.15
C ILE A 5 -3.25 0.85 0.16
N THR A 6 -3.86 -0.08 -0.58
CA THR A 6 -3.55 -1.51 -0.54
C THR A 6 -2.97 -1.90 -1.90
N GLY A 7 -1.84 -2.60 -1.91
CA GLY A 7 -1.20 -2.97 -3.17
C GLY A 7 -0.34 -4.23 -3.11
N ASP A 8 -0.01 -4.75 -4.29
CA ASP A 8 0.97 -5.81 -4.49
C ASP A 8 1.96 -5.46 -5.59
N LEU A 9 3.15 -6.05 -5.50
CA LEU A 9 4.12 -5.98 -6.59
C LEU A 9 3.73 -6.90 -7.75
N ILE A 10 3.71 -6.33 -8.96
CA ILE A 10 3.50 -7.09 -10.19
C ILE A 10 4.77 -7.88 -10.51
N ASP A 11 4.61 -9.16 -10.83
CA ASP A 11 5.72 -10.06 -11.21
C ASP A 11 6.83 -10.23 -10.15
N SER A 12 6.52 -9.95 -8.88
CA SER A 12 7.42 -10.09 -7.72
C SER A 12 8.22 -11.41 -7.70
N ARG A 13 7.55 -12.52 -8.04
CA ARG A 13 8.09 -13.89 -8.07
C ARG A 13 9.17 -14.14 -9.13
N LYS A 14 9.29 -13.27 -10.15
CA LYS A 14 10.31 -13.40 -11.21
C LYS A 14 11.65 -12.79 -10.80
N GLN A 15 11.69 -11.97 -9.75
CA GLN A 15 12.93 -11.36 -9.28
C GLN A 15 13.72 -12.31 -8.37
N LYS A 16 14.98 -12.56 -8.74
CA LYS A 16 15.90 -13.43 -7.99
C LYS A 16 16.40 -12.80 -6.68
N SER A 17 16.36 -11.48 -6.57
CA SER A 17 16.82 -10.74 -5.39
C SER A 17 15.64 -10.03 -4.71
N LYS A 18 15.65 -9.98 -3.37
CA LYS A 18 14.68 -9.25 -2.54
C LYS A 18 15.10 -7.81 -2.25
N ASP A 19 16.13 -7.28 -2.94
CA ASP A 19 16.67 -5.92 -2.72
C ASP A 19 15.59 -4.82 -2.82
N TRP A 20 14.52 -5.09 -3.55
CA TRP A 20 13.39 -4.18 -3.68
C TRP A 20 12.59 -3.98 -2.39
N VAL A 21 12.60 -4.96 -1.47
CA VAL A 21 11.88 -4.85 -0.19
C VAL A 21 12.45 -3.70 0.62
N GLU A 22 13.77 -3.51 0.59
CA GLU A 22 14.41 -2.38 1.26
C GLU A 22 14.04 -1.04 0.60
N GLY A 23 13.97 -0.99 -0.73
CA GLY A 23 13.51 0.19 -1.47
C GLY A 23 12.06 0.55 -1.12
N LEU A 24 11.17 -0.45 -1.09
CA LEU A 24 9.77 -0.27 -0.70
C LEU A 24 9.65 0.20 0.75
N LYS A 25 10.40 -0.40 1.69
CA LYS A 25 10.43 0.06 3.08
C LYS A 25 10.87 1.52 3.19
N LYS A 26 11.92 1.93 2.47
CA LYS A 26 12.42 3.31 2.49
C LYS A 26 11.36 4.32 2.06
N ILE A 27 10.58 4.03 1.02
CA ILE A 27 9.52 4.94 0.58
C ILE A 27 8.32 4.91 1.53
N LEU A 28 7.90 3.75 2.02
CA LEU A 28 6.78 3.65 2.96
C LEU A 28 7.10 4.36 4.29
N SER A 29 8.35 4.28 4.76
CA SER A 29 8.83 5.02 5.92
C SER A 29 8.74 6.55 5.79
N SER A 30 8.59 7.10 4.58
CA SER A 30 8.38 8.55 4.43
C SER A 30 6.96 9.01 4.77
N PHE A 31 6.02 8.07 4.91
CA PHE A 31 4.61 8.37 5.19
C PHE A 31 4.19 8.04 6.64
N GLY A 32 5.01 7.29 7.38
CA GLY A 32 4.76 6.93 8.79
C GLY A 32 5.64 5.78 9.29
N ASP A 33 5.30 5.27 10.46
CA ASP A 33 5.98 4.19 11.15
C ASP A 33 5.28 2.84 10.93
N SER A 34 6.08 1.80 10.69
CA SER A 34 5.59 0.42 10.66
C SER A 34 5.54 -0.14 12.07
N PRO A 35 4.53 -0.97 12.43
CA PRO A 35 3.48 -1.50 11.55
C PRO A 35 2.16 -0.73 11.61
N LEU A 36 2.12 0.43 12.30
CA LEU A 36 0.88 1.17 12.58
C LEU A 36 0.33 1.90 11.36
N GLU A 37 1.18 2.59 10.61
CA GLU A 37 0.78 3.38 9.43
C GLU A 37 1.08 2.70 8.12
N TRP A 38 2.01 1.75 8.10
CA TRP A 38 2.23 0.90 6.94
C TRP A 38 2.78 -0.46 7.34
N GLU A 39 2.52 -1.46 6.50
CA GLU A 39 3.06 -2.79 6.68
C GLU A 39 3.28 -3.45 5.32
N ILE A 40 4.34 -4.28 5.24
CA ILE A 40 4.55 -5.21 4.12
C ILE A 40 4.31 -6.61 4.67
N TYR A 41 3.41 -7.36 4.05
CA TYR A 41 3.08 -8.73 4.44
C TYR A 41 3.12 -9.66 3.23
N ARG A 42 3.28 -10.96 3.50
CA ARG A 42 3.43 -12.02 2.48
C ARG A 42 4.58 -11.84 1.48
N GLY A 43 5.44 -10.86 1.74
CA GLY A 43 6.63 -10.56 0.94
C GLY A 43 6.38 -9.45 -0.06
N ASP A 44 5.24 -9.44 -0.75
CA ASP A 44 4.92 -8.58 -1.89
C ASP A 44 3.61 -7.79 -1.82
N GLU A 45 2.81 -7.98 -0.78
CA GLU A 45 1.64 -7.16 -0.49
C GLU A 45 2.01 -6.08 0.54
N PHE A 46 1.41 -4.91 0.42
CA PHE A 46 1.60 -3.81 1.35
C PHE A 46 0.30 -3.04 1.57
N GLN A 47 0.21 -2.41 2.73
CA GLN A 47 -0.85 -1.50 3.07
C GLN A 47 -0.26 -0.26 3.75
N ILE A 48 -0.83 0.90 3.48
CA ILE A 48 -0.40 2.17 4.06
C ILE A 48 -1.60 3.11 4.27
N GLU A 49 -1.63 3.78 5.41
CA GLU A 49 -2.58 4.84 5.73
C GLU A 49 -1.97 6.20 5.36
N ILE A 50 -2.71 6.98 4.57
CA ILE A 50 -2.41 8.38 4.29
C ILE A 50 -3.46 9.21 5.03
N LYS A 51 -3.05 9.81 6.16
CA LYS A 51 -3.91 10.53 7.11
C LYS A 51 -4.69 11.66 6.45
N ASN A 52 -4.07 12.36 5.48
CA ASN A 52 -4.71 13.39 4.66
C ASN A 52 -5.19 12.78 3.33
N PRO A 53 -6.50 12.58 3.12
CA PRO A 53 -7.03 11.95 1.90
C PRO A 53 -6.60 12.63 0.59
N GLU A 54 -6.41 13.95 0.61
CA GLU A 54 -5.96 14.75 -0.53
C GLU A 54 -4.56 14.37 -1.03
N ASP A 55 -3.71 13.83 -0.16
CA ASP A 55 -2.36 13.38 -0.50
C ASP A 55 -2.33 11.96 -1.08
N ALA A 56 -3.47 11.23 -1.06
CA ALA A 56 -3.51 9.80 -1.38
C ALA A 56 -3.06 9.49 -2.83
N LEU A 57 -3.55 10.27 -3.80
CA LEU A 57 -3.20 10.06 -5.21
C LEU A 57 -1.72 10.36 -5.45
N LEU A 58 -1.20 11.45 -4.87
CA LEU A 58 0.21 11.81 -4.99
C LEU A 58 1.10 10.73 -4.36
N SER A 59 0.73 10.24 -3.17
CA SER A 59 1.43 9.17 -2.46
C SER A 59 1.47 7.88 -3.28
N ALA A 60 0.34 7.48 -3.88
CA ALA A 60 0.29 6.34 -4.79
C ALA A 60 1.20 6.52 -6.02
N ILE A 61 1.18 7.69 -6.65
CA ILE A 61 2.05 8.00 -7.80
C ILE A 61 3.52 7.92 -7.40
N LEU A 62 3.91 8.47 -6.23
CA LEU A 62 5.28 8.41 -5.72
C LEU A 62 5.74 6.96 -5.50
N ILE A 63 4.92 6.13 -4.86
CA ILE A 63 5.20 4.70 -4.67
C ILE A 63 5.40 4.01 -6.02
N LYS A 64 4.47 4.21 -6.97
CA LYS A 64 4.56 3.60 -8.31
C LYS A 64 5.78 4.09 -9.08
N ALA A 65 6.09 5.38 -9.03
CA ALA A 65 7.23 5.98 -9.72
C ALA A 65 8.56 5.45 -9.18
N HIS A 66 8.69 5.31 -7.85
CA HIS A 66 9.88 4.73 -7.23
C HIS A 66 10.08 3.28 -7.66
N LEU A 67 9.03 2.46 -7.63
CA LEU A 67 9.09 1.08 -8.10
C LEU A 67 9.44 1.00 -9.59
N LYS A 68 8.82 1.85 -10.43
CA LYS A 68 9.13 1.93 -11.87
C LYS A 68 10.59 2.29 -12.14
N ALA A 69 11.17 3.20 -11.35
CA ALA A 69 12.57 3.59 -11.46
C ALA A 69 13.54 2.41 -11.25
N ILE A 70 13.14 1.42 -10.43
CA ILE A 70 13.91 0.19 -10.19
C ILE A 70 13.39 -1.02 -10.99
N LYS A 71 12.69 -0.78 -12.11
CA LYS A 71 12.12 -1.81 -13.02
C LYS A 71 11.13 -2.75 -12.34
N LEU A 72 10.43 -2.26 -11.32
CA LEU A 72 9.31 -2.92 -10.68
C LEU A 72 8.01 -2.18 -10.97
N ASP A 73 6.91 -2.80 -10.60
CA ASP A 73 5.61 -2.17 -10.68
C ASP A 73 4.71 -2.66 -9.55
N ALA A 74 3.73 -1.86 -9.18
CA ALA A 74 2.70 -2.22 -8.23
C ALA A 74 1.30 -2.00 -8.80
N ARG A 75 0.39 -2.90 -8.44
CA ARG A 75 -1.06 -2.70 -8.57
C ARG A 75 -1.56 -2.22 -7.22
N MET A 76 -2.33 -1.13 -7.21
CA MET A 76 -2.75 -0.46 -5.97
C MET A 76 -4.19 -0.02 -6.08
N GLY A 77 -4.97 -0.24 -5.01
CA GLY A 77 -6.28 0.35 -4.78
C GLY A 77 -6.19 1.42 -3.69
N ILE A 78 -6.92 2.52 -3.88
CA ILE A 78 -7.02 3.60 -2.89
C ILE A 78 -8.45 3.61 -2.36
N GLY A 79 -8.60 3.50 -1.04
CA GLY A 79 -9.87 3.62 -0.35
C GLY A 79 -9.93 4.90 0.46
N PHE A 80 -11.04 5.63 0.33
CA PHE A 80 -11.35 6.81 1.14
C PHE A 80 -12.44 6.49 2.14
N GLY A 81 -12.37 7.07 3.33
CA GLY A 81 -13.38 6.85 4.36
C GLY A 81 -12.87 7.09 5.75
N ASP A 82 -13.52 6.52 6.75
CA ASP A 82 -13.12 6.66 8.15
C ASP A 82 -12.31 5.45 8.60
N LYS A 83 -11.44 5.68 9.58
CA LYS A 83 -10.81 4.64 10.41
C LYS A 83 -11.62 4.57 11.70
N THR A 84 -12.25 3.43 11.96
CA THR A 84 -13.13 3.22 13.12
C THR A 84 -12.46 2.37 14.20
N HIS A 85 -11.40 1.65 13.85
CA HIS A 85 -10.60 0.87 14.79
C HIS A 85 -9.12 0.99 14.45
N GLU A 86 -8.32 1.30 15.47
CA GLU A 86 -6.85 1.29 15.40
C GLU A 86 -6.33 0.11 16.21
N ALA A 87 -5.57 -0.76 15.53
CA ALA A 87 -4.91 -1.91 16.11
C ALA A 87 -3.39 -1.69 16.16
N GLU A 88 -2.65 -2.63 16.74
CA GLU A 88 -1.18 -2.58 16.77
C GLU A 88 -0.55 -2.65 15.37
N LYS A 89 -1.30 -3.18 14.40
CA LYS A 89 -0.91 -3.25 12.97
C LYS A 89 -2.01 -2.65 12.10
N ILE A 90 -1.60 -1.99 11.03
CA ILE A 90 -2.53 -1.46 10.03
C ILE A 90 -3.41 -2.55 9.42
N SER A 91 -2.86 -3.75 9.22
CA SER A 91 -3.57 -4.91 8.65
C SER A 91 -4.69 -5.45 9.55
N GLU A 92 -4.68 -5.08 10.83
CA GLU A 92 -5.69 -5.43 11.84
C GLU A 92 -6.62 -4.24 12.16
N SER A 93 -6.33 -3.06 11.61
CA SER A 93 -7.17 -1.86 11.73
C SER A 93 -8.38 -1.94 10.79
N ASN A 94 -9.41 -1.13 11.06
CA ASN A 94 -10.67 -1.23 10.31
C ASN A 94 -11.34 0.14 10.11
N GLY A 95 -12.24 0.17 9.13
CA GLY A 95 -13.01 1.34 8.74
C GLY A 95 -13.33 1.33 7.24
N THR A 96 -14.17 2.26 6.79
CA THR A 96 -14.61 2.31 5.39
C THR A 96 -13.46 2.57 4.42
N ALA A 97 -12.40 3.28 4.85
CA ALA A 97 -11.19 3.44 4.03
C ALA A 97 -10.51 2.10 3.72
N PHE A 98 -10.41 1.20 4.71
CA PHE A 98 -9.79 -0.12 4.60
C PHE A 98 -10.62 -1.06 3.72
N ILE A 99 -11.95 -1.04 3.89
CA ILE A 99 -12.88 -1.84 3.10
C ILE A 99 -12.78 -1.42 1.63
N ASN A 100 -12.89 -0.11 1.35
CA ASN A 100 -12.86 0.43 0.00
C ASN A 100 -11.53 0.14 -0.71
N SER A 101 -10.39 0.26 0.00
CA SER A 101 -9.07 -0.02 -0.59
C SER A 101 -8.94 -1.49 -0.98
N GLY A 102 -9.39 -2.40 -0.10
CA GLY A 102 -9.41 -3.84 -0.32
C GLY A 102 -10.31 -4.26 -1.50
N GLU A 103 -11.54 -3.76 -1.56
CA GLU A 103 -12.50 -4.10 -2.63
C GLU A 103 -12.01 -3.67 -4.02
N VAL A 104 -11.47 -2.44 -4.13
CA VAL A 104 -10.90 -1.94 -5.39
C VAL A 104 -9.67 -2.75 -5.77
N PHE A 105 -8.80 -3.06 -4.81
CA PHE A 105 -7.60 -3.87 -5.05
C PHE A 105 -7.94 -5.29 -5.55
N GLU A 106 -8.91 -5.96 -4.93
CA GLU A 106 -9.39 -7.28 -5.37
C GLU A 106 -10.06 -7.23 -6.75
N THR A 107 -10.77 -6.14 -7.05
CA THR A 107 -11.34 -5.90 -8.38
C THR A 107 -10.22 -5.74 -9.42
N LEU A 108 -9.18 -4.97 -9.11
CA LEU A 108 -8.01 -4.80 -9.96
C LEU A 108 -7.27 -6.12 -10.18
N LYS A 109 -7.14 -6.98 -9.17
CA LYS A 109 -6.51 -8.32 -9.32
C LYS A 109 -7.21 -9.20 -10.35
N LYS A 110 -8.53 -9.08 -10.48
CA LYS A 110 -9.36 -9.84 -11.43
C LYS A 110 -9.26 -9.29 -12.86
N GLN A 111 -8.98 -8.00 -13.02
CA GLN A 111 -8.70 -7.37 -14.30
C GLN A 111 -7.24 -7.69 -14.68
N LYS A 112 -7.05 -8.60 -15.64
CA LYS A 112 -5.73 -8.97 -16.16
C LYS A 112 -5.32 -8.07 -17.30
#